data_AF-A0A401FXP2-F1
#
_entry.id   AF-A0A401FXP2-F1
#
_cell.length_a   1.000
_cell.length_b   1.000
_cell.length_c   1.000
_cell.angle_alpha   90.00
_cell.angle_beta   90.00
_cell.angle_gamma   90.00
#
_symmetry.space_group_name_H-M   'P 1'
#
loop_
_entity.id
_entity.type
_entity.pdbx_description
1 polymer ?
#
loop_
_entity_poly.entity_id
_entity_poly.type
_entity_poly.pdbx_seq_one_letter_code
_entity_poly.pdbx_strand_id
1 'polypeptide(L)' 'MQNNSTLNIEKLADALEPLIRKIIREELERIIRKEQKTFYLNPDMPLHDDLSEIHKRKIKGENKFYSHEEVWGE' A
#
# COMPACT_ATOMS: atom_id res chain seq x y z
N MET A 1 46.11 0.65 15.85
CA MET A 1 45.93 -0.14 14.61
C MET A 1 44.52 0.12 14.14
N GLN A 2 44.33 0.87 13.05
CA GLN A 2 42.99 1.19 12.54
C GLN A 2 42.48 0.01 11.70
N ASN A 3 41.28 -0.48 12.04
CA ASN A 3 40.63 -1.60 11.36
C ASN A 3 40.18 -1.18 9.95
N ASN A 4 41.00 -1.46 8.94
CA ASN A 4 40.71 -1.18 7.53
C ASN A 4 39.54 -2.00 6.95
N SER A 5 39.04 -3.00 7.68
CA SER A 5 38.02 -3.95 7.21
C SER A 5 36.58 -3.40 7.29
N THR A 6 36.26 -2.58 8.30
CA THR A 6 34.92 -2.00 8.49
C THR A 6 34.62 -0.90 7.47
N LEU A 7 35.63 -0.08 7.13
CA LEU A 7 35.56 0.95 6.10
C LEU A 7 35.20 0.43 4.70
N ASN A 8 35.38 -0.88 4.45
CA ASN A 8 35.11 -1.49 3.15
C ASN A 8 33.66 -1.99 3.02
N ILE A 9 33.07 -2.44 4.13
CA ILE A 9 31.69 -2.94 4.15
C ILE A 9 30.69 -1.79 4.05
N GLU A 10 30.94 -0.68 4.74
CA GLU A 10 30.09 0.52 4.66
C GLU A 10 30.08 1.10 3.24
N LYS A 11 31.25 1.24 2.61
CA LYS A 11 31.35 1.70 1.22
C LYS A 11 30.68 0.76 0.22
N LEU A 12 30.74 -0.55 0.48
CA LEU A 12 30.04 -1.53 -0.34
C LEU A 12 28.52 -1.41 -0.16
N ALA A 13 28.04 -1.21 1.07
CA ALA A 13 26.64 -0.97 1.36
C ALA A 13 26.14 0.31 0.67
N ASP A 14 26.90 1.41 0.76
CA ASP A 14 26.58 2.68 0.09
C ASP A 14 26.52 2.53 -1.44
N ALA A 15 27.40 1.71 -2.02
CA ALA A 15 27.41 1.44 -3.46
C ALA A 15 26.25 0.53 -3.91
N LEU A 16 25.82 -0.39 -3.05
CA LEU A 16 24.74 -1.34 -3.35
C LEU A 16 23.35 -0.77 -3.04
N GLU A 17 23.22 0.17 -2.11
CA GLU A 17 21.94 0.75 -1.71
C GLU A 17 21.14 1.32 -2.90
N PRO A 18 21.72 2.09 -3.83
CA PRO A 18 21.00 2.57 -5.01
C PRO A 18 20.47 1.44 -5.89
N LEU A 19 21.24 0.35 -6.02
CA LEU A 19 20.89 -0.80 -6.84
C LEU A 19 19.76 -1.61 -6.19
N ILE A 20 19.87 -1.88 -4.89
CA ILE A 20 18.84 -2.57 -4.11
C ILE A 20 17.54 -1.77 -4.12
N ARG A 21 17.63 -0.45 -3.89
CA ARG A 21 16.45 0.45 -3.91
C ARG A 21 15.78 0.49 -5.28
N LYS A 22 16.57 0.44 -6.36
CA LYS A 22 16.04 0.35 -7.74
C LYS A 22 15.28 -0.96 -7.95
N ILE A 23 15.88 -2.10 -7.59
CA ILE A 23 15.25 -3.41 -7.74
C ILE A 23 13.96 -3.50 -6.93
N ILE A 24 13.98 -3.10 -5.65
CA ILE A 24 12.78 -3.12 -4.80
C ILE A 24 11.67 -2.23 -5.41
N ARG A 25 12.01 -1.04 -5.92
CA ARG A 25 11.03 -0.16 -6.56
C ARG A 25 10.42 -0.80 -7.80
N GLU A 26 11.23 -1.39 -8.66
CA GLU A 26 10.76 -2.07 -9.87
C GLU A 26 9.85 -3.26 -9.54
N GLU A 27 10.19 -4.02 -8.51
CA GLU A 27 9.37 -5.15 -8.05
C GLU A 27 8.04 -4.69 -7.44
N LEU A 28 8.06 -3.63 -6.61
CA LEU A 28 6.84 -3.03 -6.06
C LEU A 28 5.97 -2.42 -7.16
N GLU A 29 6.55 -1.71 -8.12
CA GLU A 29 5.82 -1.19 -9.27
C GLU A 29 5.24 -2.33 -10.10
N ARG A 30 5.96 -3.43 -10.28
CA ARG A 30 5.47 -4.62 -10.98
C ARG A 30 4.31 -5.26 -10.23
N ILE A 31 4.38 -5.36 -8.90
CA ILE A 31 3.28 -5.88 -8.06
C ILE A 31 2.07 -4.95 -8.17
N ILE A 32 2.24 -3.63 -8.01
CA ILE A 32 1.15 -2.65 -8.12
C ILE A 32 0.52 -2.64 -9.53
N ARG A 33 1.35 -2.77 -10.58
CA ARG A 33 0.88 -2.86 -11.97
C ARG A 33 0.18 -4.18 -12.29
N LYS A 34 0.58 -5.29 -11.65
CA LYS A 34 -0.06 -6.61 -11.79
C LYS A 34 -1.33 -6.73 -10.94
N GLU A 35 -1.33 -6.16 -9.73
CA GLU A 35 -2.42 -6.16 -8.76
C GLU A 35 -3.17 -4.83 -8.79
N GLN A 36 -3.65 -4.42 -9.96
CA GLN A 36 -4.45 -3.22 -10.07
C GLN A 36 -5.68 -3.31 -9.14
N LYS A 37 -5.68 -2.46 -8.10
CA LYS A 37 -6.85 -2.00 -7.33
C LYS A 37 -7.57 -3.00 -6.43
N THR A 38 -6.98 -4.17 -6.15
CA THR A 38 -7.63 -5.16 -5.27
C THR A 38 -6.94 -5.18 -3.92
N PHE A 39 -7.54 -4.50 -2.94
CA PHE A 39 -7.13 -4.63 -1.55
C PHE A 39 -7.84 -5.85 -0.97
N TYR A 40 -7.08 -6.83 -0.47
CA TYR A 40 -7.65 -8.00 0.20
C TYR A 40 -7.98 -7.64 1.65
N LEU A 41 -9.27 -7.63 1.98
CA LEU A 41 -9.75 -7.44 3.35
C LEU A 41 -9.81 -8.81 4.03
N ASN A 42 -8.99 -9.02 5.06
CA ASN A 42 -9.16 -10.19 5.91
C ASN A 42 -10.35 -10.00 6.87
N PRO A 43 -11.06 -11.08 7.27
CA PRO A 43 -12.16 -11.01 8.24
C PRO A 43 -11.78 -10.49 9.64
N ASP A 44 -10.50 -10.53 10.00
CA ASP A 44 -9.98 -10.02 11.27
C ASP A 44 -9.72 -8.50 11.24
N MET A 45 -9.86 -7.85 10.08
CA MET A 45 -9.66 -6.41 9.95
C MET A 45 -10.90 -5.64 10.40
N PRO A 46 -10.74 -4.53 11.16
CA PRO A 46 -11.86 -3.75 11.71
C PRO A 46 -12.90 -3.24 10.69
N LEU A 47 -12.50 -3.05 9.43
CA LEU A 47 -13.36 -2.50 8.37
C LEU A 47 -13.92 -3.57 7.42
N HIS A 48 -13.65 -4.85 7.66
CA HIS A 48 -14.03 -5.92 6.74
C HIS A 48 -15.55 -5.96 6.54
N ASP A 49 -16.31 -5.99 7.63
CA ASP A 49 -17.76 -6.18 7.58
C ASP A 49 -18.46 -4.96 6.96
N ASP A 50 -18.05 -3.75 7.33
CA ASP A 50 -18.57 -2.49 6.78
C ASP A 50 -18.36 -2.41 5.26
N LEU A 51 -17.15 -2.70 4.78
CA LEU A 51 -16.83 -2.65 3.36
C LEU A 51 -17.51 -3.79 2.58
N SER A 52 -17.68 -4.97 3.19
CA SER A 52 -18.45 -6.08 2.63
C SER A 52 -19.93 -5.71 2.46
N GLU A 53 -20.51 -5.01 3.42
CA GLU A 53 -21.88 -4.53 3.34
C GLU A 53 -22.06 -3.44 2.26
N ILE A 54 -21.16 -2.45 2.22
CA ILE A 54 -21.15 -1.42 1.17
C ILE A 54 -21.04 -2.06 -0.22
N HIS A 55 -20.23 -3.10 -0.36
CA HIS A 55 -20.10 -3.84 -1.61
C HIS A 55 -21.40 -4.56 -2.00
N LYS A 56 -22.05 -5.26 -1.06
CA LYS A 56 -23.35 -5.92 -1.29
C LYS A 56 -24.42 -4.93 -1.74
N ARG A 57 -24.50 -3.76 -1.09
CA ARG A 57 -25.44 -2.68 -1.43
C ARG A 57 -25.14 -2.06 -2.78
N LYS A 58 -23.86 -1.91 -3.17
CA LYS A 58 -23.46 -1.45 -4.52
C LYS A 58 -24.00 -2.37 -5.61
N ILE A 59 -23.88 -3.69 -5.45
CA ILE A 59 -24.36 -4.67 -6.43
C ILE A 59 -25.88 -4.54 -6.63
N LYS A 60 -26.62 -4.28 -5.56
CA LYS A 60 -28.08 -4.10 -5.59
C LYS A 60 -28.53 -2.70 -6.07
N GLY A 61 -27.60 -1.76 -6.26
CA GLY A 61 -27.94 -0.37 -6.58
C GLY A 61 -28.55 0.41 -5.41
N GLU A 62 -28.35 -0.06 -4.17
CA GLU A 62 -28.97 0.49 -2.95
C GLU A 62 -28.08 1.54 -2.25
N ASN A 63 -26.85 1.77 -2.72
CA ASN A 63 -25.97 2.77 -2.14
C ASN A 63 -26.48 4.18 -2.41
N LYS A 64 -26.93 4.85 -1.34
CA LYS A 64 -27.15 6.30 -1.33
C LYS A 64 -25.94 6.97 -0.69
N PHE A 65 -25.27 7.82 -1.45
CA PHE A 65 -24.23 8.70 -0.94
C PHE A 65 -24.85 10.08 -0.76
N TYR A 66 -24.61 10.66 0.41
CA TYR A 66 -24.99 12.04 0.71
C TYR A 66 -23.72 12.88 0.77
N SER A 67 -23.77 14.07 0.21
CA SER A 67 -22.72 15.07 0.34
C SER A 67 -22.69 15.62 1.77
N HIS A 68 -21.58 16.25 2.13
CA HIS A 68 -21.46 16.92 3.42
C HIS A 68 -22.54 18.00 3.59
N GLU A 69 -22.81 18.78 2.54
CA GLU A 69 -23.85 19.80 2.49
C GLU A 69 -25.25 19.20 2.68
N GLU A 70 -25.53 18.03 2.09
CA GLU A 70 -26.82 17.33 2.24
C GLU A 70 -27.08 16.84 3.67
N VAL A 71 -26.03 16.54 4.44
CA VAL A 71 -26.15 16.03 5.82
C VAL A 71 -26.06 17.15 6.85
N TRP A 72 -25.20 18.15 6.63
CA TRP A 72 -24.82 19.14 7.64
C TRP A 72 -25.24 20.58 7.32
N GLY A 73 -25.55 20.89 6.05
CA GLY A 73 -26.22 22.14 5.66
C GLY A 73 -25.47 23.45 5.98
N GLU A 74 -24.13 23.45 6.03
CA GLU A 74 -23.34 24.69 6.17
C GLU A 74 -23.36 25.56 4.91
#